data_AF-A0A3B0VXV7-F1
#
_entry.id   AF-A0A3B0VXV7-F1
#
_cell.length_a   1.000
_cell.length_b   1.000
_cell.length_c   1.000
_cell.angle_alpha   90.00
_cell.angle_beta   90.00
_cell.angle_gamma   90.00
#
_symmetry.space_group_name_H-M   'P 1'
#
loop_
_entity.id
_entity.type
_entity.pdbx_description
1 polymer ?
#
loop_
_entity_poly.entity_id
_entity_poly.type
_entity_poly.pdbx_seq_one_letter_code
_entity_poly.pdbx_strand_id
1 'polypeptide(L)'
;MQVSRPKPIIEQVEATLRDRILQREYSPGEQLPTELALTAAFGVSRATIRTVLTRLANEGLIIRRQGVGTYVNQRVGEVNTLGGLMDYGRLITESGHQPSIEPISIMHRGATDEEASLLQLTAGEPVLVLVRLFLADKRPFILATNVIPQKLFVGEDDFYNGRLPLLEFMQQYCQQTIAYAIYEISPVLADDEKTIQLLNCLPGQLLLRFA
;
A
#
# COMPACT_ATOMS: atom_id res chain seq x y z
N MET A 1 -19.19 1.34 -34.24
CA MET A 1 -19.98 0.48 -33.34
C MET A 1 -19.00 -0.43 -32.61
N GLN A 2 -18.60 -0.08 -31.37
CA GLN A 2 -17.64 -0.88 -30.61
C GLN A 2 -18.36 -2.05 -29.95
N VAL A 3 -17.90 -3.27 -30.24
CA VAL A 3 -18.41 -4.49 -29.61
C VAL A 3 -17.69 -4.66 -28.28
N SER A 4 -18.35 -4.31 -27.18
CA SER A 4 -17.84 -4.60 -25.82
C SER A 4 -17.98 -6.11 -25.57
N ARG A 5 -16.87 -6.84 -25.57
CA ARG A 5 -16.86 -8.24 -25.11
C ARG A 5 -17.08 -8.26 -23.58
N PRO A 6 -17.96 -9.12 -23.07
CA PRO A 6 -18.10 -9.29 -21.61
C PRO A 6 -16.75 -9.71 -21.01
N LYS A 7 -16.44 -9.22 -19.81
CA LYS A 7 -15.21 -9.57 -19.09
C LYS A 7 -15.06 -11.10 -19.00
N PRO A 8 -13.84 -11.66 -19.06
CA PRO A 8 -13.63 -13.08 -18.85
C PRO A 8 -14.28 -13.58 -17.55
N ILE A 9 -14.86 -14.80 -17.58
CA ILE A 9 -15.60 -15.36 -16.43
C ILE A 9 -14.77 -15.40 -15.15
N ILE A 10 -13.46 -15.64 -15.26
CA ILE A 10 -12.53 -15.62 -14.11
C ILE A 10 -12.52 -14.24 -13.46
N GLU A 11 -12.42 -13.17 -14.24
CA GLU A 11 -12.38 -11.79 -13.74
C GLU A 11 -13.70 -11.38 -13.10
N GLN A 12 -14.83 -11.83 -13.65
CA GLN A 12 -16.16 -11.55 -13.08
C GLN A 12 -16.32 -12.22 -11.70
N VAL A 13 -15.95 -13.49 -11.58
CA VAL A 13 -16.02 -14.24 -10.32
C VAL A 13 -15.05 -13.67 -9.29
N GLU A 14 -13.84 -13.33 -9.73
CA GLU A 14 -12.82 -12.70 -8.88
C GLU A 14 -13.27 -11.34 -8.33
N ALA A 15 -13.77 -10.46 -9.20
CA ALA A 15 -14.28 -9.15 -8.78
C ALA A 15 -15.44 -9.30 -7.80
N THR A 16 -16.40 -10.18 -8.09
CA THR A 16 -17.55 -10.40 -7.22
C THR A 16 -17.13 -10.95 -5.86
N LEU A 17 -16.26 -11.97 -5.83
CA LEU A 17 -15.81 -12.56 -4.57
C LEU A 17 -14.95 -11.59 -3.76
N ARG A 18 -14.11 -10.78 -4.43
CA ARG A 18 -13.36 -9.68 -3.81
C ARG A 18 -14.30 -8.68 -3.16
N ASP A 19 -15.31 -8.20 -3.88
CA ASP A 19 -16.25 -7.20 -3.37
C ASP A 19 -16.98 -7.71 -2.12
N ARG A 20 -17.42 -8.97 -2.12
CA ARG A 20 -18.06 -9.59 -0.95
C ARG A 20 -17.13 -9.64 0.27
N ILE A 21 -15.86 -9.98 0.04
CA ILE A 21 -14.84 -9.99 1.10
C ILE A 21 -14.60 -8.57 1.64
N LEU A 22 -14.50 -7.57 0.76
CA LEU A 22 -14.25 -6.17 1.14
C LEU A 22 -15.46 -5.51 1.83
N GLN A 23 -16.68 -5.89 1.43
CA GLN A 23 -17.93 -5.45 2.06
C GLN A 23 -18.24 -6.17 3.37
N ARG A 24 -17.34 -7.05 3.84
CA ARG A 24 -17.48 -7.86 5.05
C ARG A 24 -18.73 -8.76 5.05
N GLU A 25 -19.14 -9.24 3.87
CA GLU A 25 -20.09 -10.37 3.81
C GLU A 25 -19.47 -11.63 4.43
N TYR A 26 -18.14 -11.72 4.40
CA TYR A 26 -17.36 -12.67 5.18
C TYR A 26 -16.44 -11.89 6.12
N SER A 27 -16.51 -12.19 7.41
CA SER A 27 -15.73 -11.51 8.44
C SER A 27 -14.25 -11.88 8.36
N PRO A 28 -13.31 -11.02 8.81
CA PRO A 28 -11.90 -11.39 8.90
C PRO A 28 -11.70 -12.65 9.77
N GLY A 29 -10.90 -13.60 9.28
CA GLY A 29 -10.72 -14.90 9.91
C GLY A 29 -11.87 -15.89 9.71
N GLU A 30 -12.98 -15.48 9.08
CA GLU A 30 -14.08 -16.38 8.74
C GLU A 30 -13.66 -17.34 7.62
N GLN A 31 -14.18 -18.56 7.69
CA GLN A 31 -13.98 -19.56 6.66
C GLN A 31 -14.87 -19.24 5.44
N LEU A 32 -14.26 -19.10 4.27
CA LEU A 32 -15.02 -19.01 3.02
C LEU A 32 -15.73 -20.32 2.72
N PRO A 33 -16.84 -20.29 1.94
CA PRO A 33 -17.46 -21.49 1.42
C PRO A 33 -16.45 -22.38 0.69
N THR A 34 -16.66 -23.70 0.76
CA THR A 34 -15.76 -24.66 0.11
C THR A 34 -15.69 -24.44 -1.40
N GLU A 35 -14.62 -24.91 -2.06
CA GLU A 35 -14.51 -24.82 -3.52
C GLU A 35 -15.75 -25.40 -4.22
N LEU A 36 -16.31 -26.49 -3.67
CA LEU A 36 -17.53 -27.10 -4.18
C LEU A 36 -18.75 -26.17 -4.05
N ALA A 37 -18.91 -25.53 -2.88
CA ALA A 37 -19.99 -24.58 -2.64
C ALA A 37 -19.86 -23.33 -3.53
N LEU A 38 -18.65 -22.80 -3.70
CA LEU A 38 -18.39 -21.68 -4.60
C LEU A 38 -18.63 -22.04 -6.06
N THR A 39 -18.26 -23.25 -6.49
CA THR A 39 -18.53 -23.78 -7.83
C THR A 39 -20.04 -23.77 -8.09
N ALA A 40 -20.84 -24.24 -7.13
CA ALA A 40 -22.31 -24.25 -7.24
C ALA A 40 -22.90 -22.83 -7.21
N ALA A 41 -22.40 -21.96 -6.33
CA ALA A 41 -22.90 -20.59 -6.18
C ALA A 41 -22.63 -19.70 -7.40
N PHE A 42 -21.46 -19.85 -8.02
CA PHE A 42 -21.06 -19.05 -9.19
C PHE A 42 -21.37 -19.73 -10.53
N GLY A 43 -21.76 -21.02 -10.53
CA GLY A 43 -22.06 -21.76 -11.76
C GLY A 43 -20.86 -21.96 -12.69
N VAL A 44 -19.64 -22.04 -12.14
CA VAL A 44 -18.38 -22.15 -12.90
C VAL A 44 -17.61 -23.42 -12.55
N SER A 45 -16.60 -23.76 -13.34
CA SER A 45 -15.78 -24.96 -13.07
C SER A 45 -14.96 -24.83 -11.79
N ARG A 46 -14.60 -25.99 -11.18
CA ARG A 46 -13.65 -26.02 -10.05
C ARG A 46 -12.30 -25.40 -10.39
N ALA A 47 -11.82 -25.57 -11.64
CA ALA A 47 -10.57 -24.98 -12.10
C ALA A 47 -10.65 -23.44 -12.08
N THR A 48 -11.79 -22.87 -12.47
CA THR A 48 -12.07 -21.43 -12.39
C THR A 48 -12.01 -20.93 -10.95
N ILE A 49 -12.75 -21.58 -10.03
CA ILE A 49 -12.72 -21.21 -8.59
C ILE A 49 -11.31 -21.33 -8.01
N ARG A 50 -10.58 -22.40 -8.33
CA ARG A 50 -9.19 -22.56 -7.89
C ARG A 50 -8.30 -21.42 -8.37
N THR A 51 -8.41 -21.02 -9.63
CA THR A 51 -7.65 -19.87 -10.17
C THR A 51 -8.00 -18.58 -9.44
N VAL A 52 -9.30 -18.29 -9.26
CA VAL A 52 -9.76 -17.08 -8.55
C VAL A 52 -9.24 -17.05 -7.11
N LEU A 53 -9.44 -18.13 -6.37
CA LEU A 53 -8.95 -18.24 -5.00
C LEU A 53 -7.40 -18.19 -4.92
N THR A 54 -6.67 -18.58 -5.97
CA THR A 54 -5.21 -18.43 -6.00
C THR A 54 -4.85 -16.96 -6.14
N ARG A 55 -5.53 -16.23 -7.03
CA ARG A 55 -5.30 -14.79 -7.21
C ARG A 55 -5.62 -13.98 -5.95
N LEU A 56 -6.78 -14.23 -5.33
CA LEU A 56 -7.15 -13.59 -4.07
C LEU A 56 -6.20 -13.94 -2.91
N ALA A 57 -5.63 -15.15 -2.91
CA ALA A 57 -4.59 -15.52 -1.93
C ALA A 57 -3.27 -14.79 -2.20
N ASN A 58 -2.87 -14.64 -3.47
CA ASN A 58 -1.68 -13.87 -3.87
C ASN A 58 -1.83 -12.37 -3.54
N GLU A 59 -3.06 -11.85 -3.59
CA GLU A 59 -3.42 -10.50 -3.14
C GLU A 59 -3.50 -10.35 -1.62
N GLY A 60 -3.33 -11.44 -0.87
CA GLY A 60 -3.40 -11.43 0.59
C GLY A 60 -4.81 -11.27 1.16
N LEU A 61 -5.86 -11.32 0.35
CA LEU A 61 -7.25 -11.23 0.82
C LEU A 61 -7.72 -12.51 1.52
N ILE A 62 -7.11 -13.66 1.21
CA ILE A 62 -7.47 -14.94 1.80
C ILE A 62 -6.23 -15.77 2.11
N ILE A 63 -6.38 -16.71 3.05
CA ILE A 63 -5.35 -17.67 3.43
C ILE A 63 -5.89 -19.07 3.18
N ARG A 64 -5.11 -19.89 2.47
CA ARG A 64 -5.42 -21.31 2.26
C ARG A 64 -4.68 -22.17 3.28
N ARG A 65 -5.40 -23.04 3.97
CA ARG A 65 -4.85 -24.04 4.88
C ARG A 65 -5.16 -25.43 4.34
N GLN A 66 -4.11 -26.16 3.97
CA GLN A 66 -4.25 -27.49 3.37
C GLN A 66 -5.05 -28.42 4.31
N GLY A 67 -6.10 -29.05 3.79
CA GLY A 67 -6.96 -29.98 4.54
C GLY A 67 -7.94 -29.31 5.52
N VAL A 68 -7.88 -28.00 5.70
CA VAL A 68 -8.67 -27.26 6.71
C VAL A 68 -9.65 -26.29 6.04
N GLY A 69 -9.22 -25.61 4.97
CA GLY A 69 -10.09 -24.74 4.17
C GLY A 69 -9.44 -23.43 3.75
N THR A 70 -10.27 -22.52 3.26
CA THR A 70 -9.87 -21.16 2.88
C THR A 70 -10.51 -20.17 3.82
N TYR A 71 -9.74 -19.22 4.33
CA TYR A 71 -10.17 -18.25 5.32
C TYR A 71 -9.96 -16.85 4.77
N VAL A 72 -10.86 -15.92 5.08
CA VAL A 72 -10.59 -14.49 4.90
C VAL A 72 -9.37 -14.16 5.75
N ASN A 73 -8.37 -13.51 5.15
CA ASN A 73 -7.20 -13.11 5.91
C ASN A 73 -7.67 -12.20 7.07
N GLN A 74 -7.19 -12.47 8.28
CA GLN A 74 -7.54 -11.64 9.46
C GLN A 74 -7.20 -10.16 9.20
N ARG A 75 -6.21 -9.91 8.35
CA ARG A 75 -5.80 -8.56 7.96
C ARG A 75 -6.67 -7.89 6.89
N VAL A 76 -7.66 -8.59 6.32
CA VAL A 76 -8.57 -7.98 5.34
C VAL A 76 -9.44 -6.94 6.04
N GLY A 77 -9.29 -5.68 5.63
CA GLY A 77 -9.96 -4.57 6.28
C GLY A 77 -9.33 -4.14 7.61
N GLU A 78 -8.36 -4.90 8.14
CA GLU A 78 -7.41 -4.39 9.13
C GLU A 78 -6.21 -3.79 8.40
N VAL A 79 -6.33 -2.50 8.09
CA VAL A 79 -5.14 -1.65 7.92
C VAL A 79 -4.54 -1.32 9.32
N ASN A 80 -4.99 -2.02 10.37
CA ASN A 80 -4.67 -1.74 11.76
C ASN A 80 -3.97 -3.00 12.27
N THR A 81 -2.65 -3.12 12.15
CA THR A 81 -1.82 -2.78 13.32
C THR A 81 -0.34 -2.59 13.00
N LEU A 82 0.08 -2.74 11.75
CA LEU A 82 1.40 -2.39 11.19
C LEU A 82 1.33 -2.29 9.65
N GLY A 83 0.35 -2.95 9.01
CA GLY A 83 0.09 -2.84 7.56
C GLY A 83 -0.44 -1.46 7.10
N GLY A 84 -0.94 -0.63 8.03
CA GLY A 84 -1.35 0.75 7.77
C GLY A 84 -0.25 1.79 7.80
N LEU A 85 1.00 1.38 8.01
CA LEU A 85 2.15 2.30 8.05
C LEU A 85 2.45 2.95 6.69
N MET A 86 1.86 2.49 5.59
CA MET A 86 1.88 3.24 4.32
C MET A 86 0.90 4.40 4.28
N ASP A 87 -0.19 4.29 5.03
CA ASP A 87 -1.27 5.27 5.07
C ASP A 87 -1.15 6.09 6.35
N TYR A 88 -0.14 6.94 6.38
CA TYR A 88 0.08 7.87 7.48
C TYR A 88 -1.16 8.74 7.77
N GLY A 89 -1.97 9.04 6.75
CA GLY A 89 -3.23 9.78 6.90
C GLY A 89 -4.24 9.02 7.75
N ARG A 90 -4.40 7.72 7.49
CA ARG A 90 -5.22 6.84 8.32
C ARG A 90 -4.66 6.69 9.73
N LEU A 91 -3.36 6.51 9.90
CA LEU A 91 -2.72 6.44 11.23
C LEU A 91 -3.01 7.69 12.08
N ILE A 92 -2.95 8.87 11.48
CA ILE A 92 -3.28 10.14 12.15
C ILE A 92 -4.78 10.22 12.47
N THR A 93 -5.63 9.79 11.53
CA THR A 93 -7.10 9.77 11.74
C THR A 93 -7.49 8.83 12.88
N GLU A 94 -6.89 7.64 12.94
CA GLU A 94 -7.16 6.64 13.97
C GLU A 94 -6.61 7.04 15.35
N SER A 95 -5.63 7.93 15.40
CA SER A 95 -5.19 8.57 16.67
C SER A 95 -6.09 9.74 17.09
N GLY A 96 -7.16 10.03 16.33
CA GLY A 96 -8.17 11.03 16.68
C GLY A 96 -7.87 12.44 16.16
N HIS A 97 -6.94 12.58 15.21
CA HIS A 97 -6.50 13.85 14.66
C HIS A 97 -6.83 14.01 13.17
N GLN A 98 -6.90 15.25 12.68
CA GLN A 98 -7.09 15.53 11.26
C GLN A 98 -5.75 15.47 10.51
N PRO A 99 -5.59 14.59 9.49
CA PRO A 99 -4.37 14.53 8.70
C PRO A 99 -4.28 15.63 7.64
N SER A 100 -3.08 16.13 7.41
CA SER A 100 -2.74 16.87 6.19
C SER A 100 -1.28 16.63 5.78
N ILE A 101 -0.96 16.85 4.50
CA ILE A 101 0.37 16.60 3.95
C ILE A 101 0.94 17.91 3.41
N GLU A 102 2.14 18.26 3.86
CA GLU A 102 2.93 19.37 3.34
C GLU A 102 4.17 18.86 2.59
N PRO A 103 4.32 19.15 1.29
CA PRO A 103 5.52 18.79 0.55
C PRO A 103 6.68 19.70 0.98
N ILE A 104 7.78 19.10 1.42
CA ILE A 104 9.00 19.84 1.80
C ILE A 104 9.94 19.97 0.62
N SER A 105 10.14 18.88 -0.13
CA SER A 105 10.92 18.91 -1.37
C SER A 105 10.50 17.82 -2.35
N ILE A 106 10.58 18.14 -3.63
CA ILE A 106 10.32 17.24 -4.77
C ILE A 106 11.56 17.34 -5.66
N MET A 107 12.28 16.24 -5.87
CA MET A 107 13.56 16.26 -6.59
C MET A 107 13.70 15.07 -7.53
N HIS A 108 14.17 15.31 -8.74
CA HIS A 108 14.67 14.29 -9.64
C HIS A 108 16.18 14.20 -9.53
N ARG A 109 16.69 13.00 -9.29
CA ARG A 109 18.13 12.75 -9.29
C ARG A 109 18.41 11.28 -9.62
N GLY A 110 19.68 10.94 -9.81
CA GLY A 110 20.10 9.54 -9.85
C GLY A 110 20.02 8.89 -8.47
N ALA A 111 19.70 7.60 -8.42
CA ALA A 111 19.73 6.78 -7.21
C ALA A 111 21.14 6.75 -6.58
N THR A 112 21.21 6.80 -5.25
CA THR A 112 22.45 6.50 -4.53
C THR A 112 22.78 5.00 -4.63
N ASP A 113 23.99 4.58 -4.25
CA ASP A 113 24.37 3.16 -4.26
C ASP A 113 23.47 2.31 -3.35
N GLU A 114 23.10 2.84 -2.17
CA GLU A 114 22.20 2.20 -1.22
C GLU A 114 20.78 2.06 -1.80
N GLU A 115 20.24 3.12 -2.37
CA GLU A 115 18.92 3.10 -3.01
C GLU A 115 18.88 2.17 -4.21
N ALA A 116 19.94 2.15 -5.02
CA ALA A 116 20.06 1.26 -6.16
C ALA A 116 20.04 -0.21 -5.72
N SER A 117 20.72 -0.53 -4.62
CA SER A 117 20.68 -1.87 -4.04
C SER A 117 19.28 -2.25 -3.55
N LEU A 118 18.61 -1.38 -2.80
CA LEU A 118 17.28 -1.63 -2.22
C LEU A 118 16.17 -1.71 -3.28
N LEU A 119 16.22 -0.83 -4.28
CA LEU A 119 15.20 -0.69 -5.32
C LEU A 119 15.49 -1.54 -6.57
N GLN A 120 16.57 -2.32 -6.57
CA GLN A 120 17.03 -3.14 -7.69
C GLN A 120 17.22 -2.30 -8.97
N LEU A 121 17.93 -1.19 -8.81
CA LEU A 121 18.29 -0.25 -9.88
C LEU A 121 19.79 -0.29 -10.16
N THR A 122 20.20 0.39 -11.23
CA THR A 122 21.61 0.74 -11.41
C THR A 122 21.93 2.03 -10.64
N ALA A 123 23.13 2.16 -10.08
CA ALA A 123 23.57 3.41 -9.48
C ALA A 123 23.45 4.57 -10.47
N GLY A 124 22.87 5.69 -10.03
CA GLY A 124 22.59 6.84 -10.89
C GLY A 124 21.32 6.71 -11.77
N GLU A 125 20.62 5.57 -11.77
CA GLU A 125 19.33 5.44 -12.47
C GLU A 125 18.32 6.47 -11.93
N PRO A 126 17.52 7.13 -12.78
CA PRO A 126 16.66 8.22 -12.33
C PRO A 126 15.58 7.81 -11.32
N VAL A 127 15.47 8.58 -10.25
CA VAL A 127 14.47 8.44 -9.19
C VAL A 127 13.82 9.80 -8.89
N LEU A 128 12.54 9.74 -8.50
CA LEU A 128 11.85 10.84 -7.83
C LEU A 128 12.03 10.70 -6.32
N VAL A 129 12.44 11.78 -5.67
CA VAL A 129 12.55 11.88 -4.21
C VAL A 129 11.54 12.88 -3.68
N LEU A 130 10.62 12.39 -2.86
CA LEU A 130 9.60 13.18 -2.17
C LEU A 130 9.91 13.24 -0.68
N VAL A 131 10.25 14.42 -0.17
CA VAL A 131 10.32 14.67 1.29
C VAL A 131 9.04 15.38 1.69
N ARG A 132 8.31 14.79 2.63
CA ARG A 132 6.93 15.18 2.98
C ARG A 132 6.77 15.22 4.49
N LEU A 133 6.05 16.23 4.96
CA LEU A 133 5.67 16.37 6.36
C LEU A 133 4.18 16.09 6.50
N PHE A 134 3.85 15.06 7.25
CA PHE A 134 2.47 14.75 7.64
C PHE A 134 2.17 15.44 8.95
N LEU A 135 1.02 16.10 9.00
CA LEU A 135 0.56 16.87 10.14
C LEU A 135 -0.65 16.21 10.78
N ALA A 136 -0.70 16.24 12.11
CA ALA A 136 -1.86 15.93 12.93
C ALA A 136 -2.40 17.24 13.51
N ASP A 137 -3.62 17.65 13.14
CA ASP A 137 -4.21 18.94 13.53
C ASP A 137 -3.26 20.13 13.25
N LYS A 138 -2.64 20.13 12.06
CA LYS A 138 -1.64 21.13 11.62
C LYS A 138 -0.33 21.15 12.41
N ARG A 139 -0.06 20.16 13.25
CA ARG A 139 1.22 20.01 13.96
C ARG A 139 2.07 18.92 13.30
N PRO A 140 3.39 19.14 13.12
CA PRO A 140 4.30 18.14 12.59
C PRO A 140 4.18 16.80 13.33
N PHE A 141 4.06 15.71 12.57
CA PHE A 141 3.86 14.38 13.14
C PHE A 141 4.80 13.33 12.53
N ILE A 142 4.88 13.25 11.19
CA ILE A 142 5.76 12.29 10.49
C ILE A 142 6.51 13.01 9.38
N LEU A 143 7.84 12.86 9.37
CA LEU A 143 8.71 13.24 8.26
C LEU A 143 9.00 11.99 7.42
N ALA A 144 8.54 11.98 6.17
CA ALA A 144 8.69 10.85 5.27
C ALA A 144 9.54 11.23 4.06
N THR A 145 10.49 10.36 3.71
CA THR A 145 11.23 10.42 2.45
C THR A 145 10.83 9.22 1.61
N ASN A 146 10.35 9.46 0.39
CA ASN A 146 9.98 8.40 -0.54
C ASN A 146 10.84 8.53 -1.78
N VAL A 147 11.51 7.43 -2.13
CA VAL A 147 12.35 7.30 -3.32
C VAL A 147 11.65 6.35 -4.27
N ILE A 148 11.28 6.84 -5.44
CA ILE A 148 10.43 6.12 -6.41
C ILE A 148 11.18 6.04 -7.74
N PRO A 149 11.44 4.84 -8.29
CA PRO A 149 12.08 4.70 -9.60
C PRO A 149 11.30 5.42 -10.69
N GLN A 150 11.96 6.30 -11.46
CA GLN A 150 11.28 7.11 -12.49
C GLN A 150 10.70 6.25 -13.62
N LYS A 151 11.26 5.04 -13.84
CA LYS A 151 10.73 4.07 -14.80
C LYS A 151 9.32 3.53 -14.48
N LEU A 152 8.82 3.72 -13.26
CA LEU A 152 7.47 3.29 -12.88
C LEU A 152 6.38 4.28 -13.31
N PHE A 153 6.73 5.50 -13.69
CA PHE A 153 5.78 6.55 -14.01
C PHE A 153 5.16 6.32 -15.39
N VAL A 154 3.86 6.60 -15.51
CA VAL A 154 3.12 6.47 -16.76
C VAL A 154 2.56 7.84 -17.16
N GLY A 155 3.04 8.39 -18.28
CA GLY A 155 2.61 9.69 -18.83
C GLY A 155 3.75 10.70 -18.95
N GLU A 156 3.48 11.82 -19.64
CA GLU A 156 4.41 12.94 -19.77
C GLU A 156 4.23 13.92 -18.58
N ASP A 157 5.26 13.96 -17.73
CA ASP A 157 5.73 15.02 -16.84
C ASP A 157 4.80 15.75 -15.83
N ASP A 158 5.22 15.60 -14.56
CA ASP A 158 5.52 16.66 -13.58
C ASP A 158 4.42 17.44 -12.84
N PHE A 159 3.15 17.05 -12.93
CA PHE A 159 2.10 17.63 -12.08
C PHE A 159 1.85 16.85 -10.77
N TYR A 160 2.89 16.40 -10.08
CA TYR A 160 2.77 15.94 -8.69
C TYR A 160 3.17 17.06 -7.74
N ASN A 161 2.19 17.51 -6.95
CA ASN A 161 2.37 18.53 -5.92
C ASN A 161 2.86 17.96 -4.58
N GLY A 162 3.18 16.66 -4.52
CA GLY A 162 3.65 15.96 -3.31
C GLY A 162 2.61 15.80 -2.19
N ARG A 163 1.33 16.13 -2.43
CA ARG A 163 0.26 16.11 -1.41
C ARG A 163 -0.62 14.86 -1.44
N LEU A 164 -0.48 13.99 -2.44
CA LEU A 164 -1.21 12.72 -2.44
C LEU A 164 -0.57 11.72 -1.47
N PRO A 165 -1.38 10.93 -0.72
CA PRO A 165 -0.90 9.76 -0.02
C PRO A 165 -0.14 8.81 -0.96
N LEU A 166 0.83 8.06 -0.43
CA LEU A 166 1.71 7.23 -1.27
C LEU A 166 0.92 6.19 -2.09
N LEU A 167 -0.09 5.55 -1.51
CA LEU A 167 -0.91 4.56 -2.21
C LEU A 167 -1.64 5.17 -3.41
N GLU A 168 -2.29 6.32 -3.20
CA GLU A 168 -2.96 7.07 -4.27
C GLU A 168 -1.98 7.56 -5.32
N PHE A 169 -0.81 8.04 -4.89
CA PHE A 169 0.27 8.44 -5.79
C PHE A 169 0.70 7.30 -6.72
N MET A 170 0.97 6.12 -6.17
CA MET A 170 1.40 4.95 -6.96
C MET A 170 0.30 4.50 -7.94
N GLN A 171 -0.96 4.54 -7.51
CA GLN A 171 -2.07 4.18 -8.38
C GLN A 171 -2.26 5.19 -9.51
N GLN A 172 -2.24 6.48 -9.18
CA GLN A 172 -2.52 7.55 -10.14
C GLN A 172 -1.39 7.76 -11.14
N TYR A 173 -0.14 7.86 -10.66
CA TYR A 173 1.01 8.23 -11.50
C TYR A 173 1.83 7.05 -12.00
N CYS A 174 1.79 5.91 -11.31
CA CYS A 174 2.55 4.72 -11.70
C CYS A 174 1.66 3.58 -12.25
N GLN A 175 0.34 3.69 -12.11
CA GLN A 175 -0.61 2.60 -12.39
C GLN A 175 -0.25 1.31 -11.67
N GLN A 176 0.35 1.43 -10.48
CA GLN A 176 0.76 0.31 -9.64
C GLN A 176 -0.09 0.25 -8.37
N THR A 177 -0.23 -0.95 -7.82
CA THR A 177 -0.76 -1.16 -6.47
C THR A 177 0.35 -1.78 -5.62
N ILE A 178 0.46 -1.35 -4.36
CA ILE A 178 1.45 -1.92 -3.45
C ILE A 178 0.86 -3.18 -2.82
N ALA A 179 1.44 -4.34 -3.13
CA ALA A 179 0.99 -5.62 -2.59
C ALA A 179 1.43 -5.86 -1.14
N TYR A 180 2.66 -5.46 -0.80
CA TYR A 180 3.23 -5.56 0.54
C TYR A 180 4.37 -4.54 0.71
N ALA A 181 4.77 -4.29 1.95
CA ALA A 181 6.10 -3.77 2.25
C ALA A 181 6.70 -4.41 3.49
N ILE A 182 8.00 -4.21 3.60
CA ILE A 182 8.85 -4.64 4.69
C ILE A 182 9.37 -3.37 5.33
N TYR A 183 9.38 -3.35 6.67
CA TYR A 183 9.87 -2.22 7.44
C TYR A 183 10.77 -2.73 8.56
N GLU A 184 11.86 -2.02 8.80
CA GLU A 184 12.60 -2.04 10.05
C GLU A 184 12.15 -0.87 10.92
N ILE A 185 11.79 -1.17 12.17
CA ILE A 185 11.35 -0.17 13.15
C ILE A 185 12.40 -0.06 14.23
N SER A 186 12.95 1.13 14.41
CA SER A 186 14.01 1.39 15.39
C SER A 186 13.77 2.70 16.16
N PRO A 187 14.05 2.74 17.47
CA PRO A 187 14.13 3.99 18.20
C PRO A 187 15.39 4.75 17.78
N VAL A 188 15.24 6.05 17.50
CA VAL A 188 16.36 6.94 17.16
C VAL A 188 16.24 8.24 17.95
N LEU A 189 17.35 8.93 18.14
CA LEU A 189 17.34 10.28 18.72
C LEU A 189 17.22 11.30 17.59
N ALA A 190 16.50 12.40 17.83
CA ALA A 190 16.52 13.56 16.95
C ALA A 190 17.88 14.27 17.09
N ASP A 191 18.84 13.91 16.26
CA ASP A 191 20.21 14.44 16.28
C ASP A 191 20.54 15.30 15.05
N ASP A 192 19.82 15.15 13.95
CA ASP A 192 19.97 15.97 12.77
C ASP A 192 19.13 17.27 12.83
N GLU A 193 19.77 18.40 12.54
CA GLU A 193 19.16 19.73 12.66
C GLU A 193 17.91 19.89 11.78
N LYS A 194 17.90 19.26 10.60
CA LYS A 194 16.79 19.34 9.66
C LYS A 194 15.54 18.65 10.18
N THR A 195 15.66 17.43 10.72
CA THR A 195 14.54 16.71 11.34
C THR A 195 14.05 17.44 12.58
N ILE A 196 14.95 17.95 13.42
CA ILE A 196 14.59 18.74 14.60
C ILE A 196 13.72 19.94 14.21
N GLN A 197 14.15 20.70 13.20
CA GLN A 197 13.40 21.85 12.70
C GLN A 197 12.07 21.45 12.05
N LEU A 198 12.06 20.43 11.18
CA LEU A 198 10.85 20.02 10.44
C LEU A 198 9.79 19.36 11.33
N LEU A 199 10.21 18.51 12.26
CA LEU A 199 9.30 17.87 13.22
C LEU A 199 8.99 18.77 14.41
N ASN A 200 9.63 19.94 14.53
CA ASN A 200 9.49 20.84 15.67
C ASN A 200 9.64 20.10 17.01
N CYS A 201 10.67 19.25 17.11
CA CYS A 201 10.98 18.46 18.29
C CYS A 201 12.23 19.00 19.00
N LEU A 202 12.53 18.47 20.20
CA LEU A 202 13.73 18.86 20.93
C LEU A 202 14.95 18.06 20.44
N PRO A 203 16.16 18.65 20.41
CA PRO A 203 17.39 17.89 20.24
C PRO A 203 17.47 16.74 21.26
N GLY A 204 17.77 15.53 20.78
CA GLY A 204 17.81 14.32 21.60
C GLY A 204 16.45 13.74 21.98
N GLN A 205 15.33 14.28 21.47
CA GLN A 205 14.02 13.67 21.65
C GLN A 205 13.96 12.31 20.96
N LEU A 206 13.34 11.32 21.60
CA LEU A 206 13.16 9.98 21.03
C LEU A 206 12.13 10.01 19.88
N LEU A 207 12.52 9.46 18.74
CA LEU A 207 11.69 9.27 17.57
C LEU A 207 11.62 7.78 17.21
N LEU A 208 10.57 7.39 16.48
CA LEU A 208 10.47 6.09 15.83
C LEU A 208 10.83 6.23 14.36
N ARG A 209 11.85 5.51 13.92
CA ARG A 209 12.24 5.42 12.50
C ARG A 209 11.65 4.17 11.88
N PHE A 210 11.10 4.34 10.68
CA PHE A 210 10.62 3.28 9.80
C PHE A 210 11.49 3.32 8.54
N ALA A 211 12.23 2.25 8.25
CA ALA A 211 13.13 2.12 7.10
C ALA A 211 12.81 0.88 6.28
#